data_AF-A0A8J4C0V8-F1
#
_entry.id   AF-A0A8J4C0V8-F1
#
_cell.length_a   1.000
_cell.length_b   1.000
_cell.length_c   1.000
_cell.angle_alpha   90.00
_cell.angle_beta   90.00
_cell.angle_gamma   90.00
#
_symmetry.space_group_name_H-M   'P 1'
#
loop_
_entity.id
_entity.type
_entity.pdbx_description
1 polymer ?
#
loop_
_entity_poly.entity_id
_entity_poly.type
_entity_poly.pdbx_seq_one_letter_code
_entity_poly.pdbx_strand_id
1 'polypeptide(L)'
;MHIHHKVNVMGTGRSSGQQLKFYLGQKCSRTTQCRSFLDDVTKIFGRKNDEGTIGQQRSTVDVSLIGSEKGRPFFPPYNVVSKTSEYSLRLYNVFPVVEMEYQRREEGYAALGSYIDGKNSEGICFAYTQPVVMSYYPDGRKVMQMFVCPRQVVGSTREPQQDASAALAATLLPEPLDPAVRVNVSGGELVAVLQFEGYITPVSAEAVRQRLVTCLQRDGIRLSEADTAGRFRCAQYGAVYQLGGRLNEMMLQVNV
;
A
#
# COMPACT_ATOMS: atom_id res chain seq x y z
N MET A 1 -11.78 -9.31 -60.41
CA MET A 1 -12.80 -8.29 -60.06
C MET A 1 -12.21 -7.43 -58.96
N HIS A 2 -11.62 -6.30 -59.36
CA HIS A 2 -10.96 -5.32 -58.50
C HIS A 2 -11.87 -4.10 -58.39
N ILE A 3 -12.11 -3.58 -57.19
CA ILE A 3 -12.59 -2.21 -57.02
C ILE A 3 -11.77 -1.54 -55.93
N HIS A 4 -10.97 -0.58 -56.40
CA HIS A 4 -10.30 0.46 -55.63
C HIS A 4 -11.31 1.50 -55.15
N HIS A 5 -11.11 2.04 -53.95
CA HIS A 5 -11.34 3.48 -53.75
C HIS A 5 -10.20 4.11 -52.94
N LYS A 6 -9.39 4.89 -53.67
CA LYS A 6 -8.62 6.02 -53.13
C LYS A 6 -9.57 7.18 -52.93
N VAL A 7 -9.47 7.89 -51.82
CA VAL A 7 -9.68 9.34 -51.79
C VAL A 7 -8.57 9.94 -50.94
N ASN A 8 -7.86 10.88 -51.54
CA ASN A 8 -6.83 11.71 -50.92
C ASN A 8 -7.33 13.15 -51.06
N VAL A 9 -7.43 13.91 -49.97
CA VAL A 9 -7.52 15.38 -50.03
C VAL A 9 -6.67 15.96 -48.91
N MET A 10 -5.64 16.70 -49.33
CA MET A 10 -4.85 17.59 -48.49
C MET A 10 -5.67 18.82 -48.09
N GLY A 11 -5.47 19.31 -46.87
CA GLY A 11 -6.00 20.60 -46.42
C GLY A 11 -5.20 21.14 -45.23
N THR A 12 -4.36 22.12 -45.50
CA THR A 12 -3.59 22.95 -44.56
C THR A 12 -4.50 23.88 -43.75
N GLY A 13 -4.23 24.09 -42.46
CA GLY A 13 -4.88 25.17 -41.71
C GLY A 13 -4.44 25.28 -40.25
N ARG A 14 -3.76 26.37 -39.91
CA ARG A 14 -3.47 26.81 -38.53
C ARG A 14 -4.71 27.47 -37.91
N SER A 15 -4.73 27.43 -36.57
CA SER A 15 -5.19 28.46 -35.64
C SER A 15 -6.57 28.31 -34.99
N SER A 16 -6.61 28.93 -33.80
CA SER A 16 -7.73 29.26 -32.93
C SER A 16 -8.19 28.18 -31.96
N GLY A 17 -7.98 28.50 -30.68
CA GLY A 17 -8.43 27.71 -29.57
C GLY A 17 -9.93 27.81 -29.37
N GLN A 18 -10.48 26.79 -28.72
CA GLN A 18 -11.79 26.87 -28.11
C GLN A 18 -11.71 26.32 -26.68
N GLN A 19 -12.07 27.21 -25.76
CA GLN A 19 -12.40 26.92 -24.37
C GLN A 19 -13.47 25.83 -24.31
N LEU A 20 -13.18 24.70 -23.64
CA LEU A 20 -14.25 23.85 -23.14
C LEU A 20 -14.76 24.42 -21.81
N LYS A 21 -15.99 24.94 -21.87
CA LYS A 21 -16.80 25.33 -20.71
C LYS A 21 -17.04 24.11 -19.82
N PHE A 22 -16.63 24.20 -18.56
CA PHE A 22 -17.08 23.30 -17.51
C PHE A 22 -18.55 23.60 -17.17
N TYR A 23 -19.41 22.60 -17.30
CA TYR A 23 -20.70 22.59 -16.61
C TYR A 23 -20.48 22.17 -15.16
N LEU A 24 -20.52 23.14 -14.26
CA LEU A 24 -20.73 22.91 -12.82
C LEU A 24 -22.22 22.77 -12.57
N GLY A 25 -22.63 21.65 -12.00
CA GLY A 25 -24.02 21.45 -11.62
C GLY A 25 -24.28 20.14 -10.91
N GLN A 26 -23.77 19.96 -9.69
CA GLN A 26 -24.59 19.63 -8.52
C GLN A 26 -23.72 19.50 -7.26
N LYS A 27 -24.18 20.18 -6.21
CA LYS A 27 -23.59 20.24 -4.87
C LYS A 27 -23.82 18.90 -4.16
N CYS A 28 -22.76 18.30 -3.64
CA CYS A 28 -22.85 17.46 -2.45
C CYS A 28 -21.77 17.95 -1.47
N SER A 29 -22.23 18.59 -0.40
CA SER A 29 -21.41 19.19 0.64
C SER A 29 -20.95 18.13 1.64
N ARG A 30 -19.62 17.91 1.73
CA ARG A 30 -18.83 17.64 2.95
C ARG A 30 -17.44 17.15 2.54
N THR A 31 -16.54 18.09 2.29
CA THR A 31 -15.10 17.82 2.04
C THR A 31 -14.26 18.97 2.59
N THR A 32 -14.35 19.19 3.90
CA THR A 32 -13.40 20.04 4.62
C THR A 32 -12.29 19.21 5.28
N GLN A 33 -12.51 17.90 5.47
CA GLN A 33 -11.64 17.05 6.30
C GLN A 33 -10.44 16.43 5.55
N CYS A 34 -10.50 16.27 4.22
CA CYS A 34 -9.36 15.74 3.45
C CYS A 34 -8.33 16.80 3.05
N ARG A 35 -8.72 18.09 2.97
CA ARG A 35 -7.77 19.18 2.66
C ARG A 35 -6.92 19.56 3.88
N SER A 36 -7.50 19.59 5.08
CA SER A 36 -6.74 19.91 6.29
C SER A 36 -5.62 18.91 6.58
N PHE A 37 -5.84 17.62 6.30
CA PHE A 37 -4.84 16.57 6.52
C PHE A 37 -3.61 16.71 5.61
N LEU A 38 -3.81 17.01 4.31
CA LEU A 38 -2.70 17.24 3.38
C LEU A 38 -1.97 18.55 3.67
N ASP A 39 -2.70 19.60 4.09
CA ASP A 39 -2.11 20.89 4.45
C ASP A 39 -1.27 20.79 5.74
N ASP A 40 -1.69 19.98 6.72
CA ASP A 40 -0.96 19.79 7.98
C ASP A 40 0.30 18.94 7.81
N VAL A 41 0.26 17.93 6.93
CA VAL A 41 1.48 17.20 6.49
C VAL A 41 2.47 18.16 5.82
N THR A 42 2.00 19.08 4.98
CA THR A 42 2.88 20.04 4.29
C THR A 42 3.47 21.08 5.24
N LYS A 43 2.75 21.47 6.30
CA LYS A 43 3.25 22.41 7.34
C LYS A 43 4.32 21.79 8.24
N ILE A 44 4.24 20.51 8.55
CA ILE A 44 5.24 19.82 9.40
C ILE A 44 6.58 19.69 8.67
N PHE A 45 6.57 19.47 7.36
CA PHE A 45 7.78 19.40 6.54
C PHE A 45 8.20 20.74 5.91
N GLY A 46 7.47 21.82 6.19
CA GLY A 46 7.67 23.16 5.62
C GLY A 46 8.46 24.15 6.50
N ARG A 47 9.35 23.68 7.39
CA ARG A 47 10.24 24.61 8.14
C ARG A 47 11.41 25.04 7.26
N LYS A 48 11.38 26.33 6.87
CA LYS A 48 12.42 27.06 6.15
C LYS A 48 13.80 26.85 6.79
N ASN A 49 14.77 26.46 5.97
CA ASN A 49 16.16 26.86 6.17
C ASN A 49 16.29 28.30 5.67
N ASP A 50 16.62 29.22 6.56
CA ASP A 50 17.17 30.51 6.17
C ASP A 50 18.61 30.28 5.65
N GLU A 51 18.99 31.14 4.70
CA GLU A 51 20.26 31.21 3.96
C GLU A 51 20.35 30.44 2.63
N GLY A 52 20.07 31.21 1.57
CA GLY A 52 20.65 31.19 0.22
C GLY A 52 21.16 29.87 -0.37
N THR A 53 20.37 29.28 -1.26
CA THR A 53 20.68 29.05 -2.69
C THR A 53 19.48 28.33 -3.30
N ILE A 54 18.91 28.88 -4.38
CA ILE A 54 17.74 28.32 -5.07
C ILE A 54 18.16 27.03 -5.80
N GLY A 55 18.15 25.91 -5.07
CA GLY A 55 18.16 24.56 -5.60
C GLY A 55 16.72 24.05 -5.65
N GLN A 56 16.13 24.05 -6.84
CA GLN A 56 14.77 23.57 -7.09
C GLN A 56 14.73 22.05 -6.86
N GLN A 57 14.50 21.61 -5.62
CA GLN A 57 14.39 20.20 -5.27
C GLN A 57 13.03 19.70 -5.76
N ARG A 58 13.01 19.14 -6.96
CA ARG A 58 11.84 18.43 -7.50
C ARG A 58 11.54 17.25 -6.58
N SER A 59 10.43 17.32 -5.88
CA SER A 59 9.77 16.16 -5.29
C SER A 59 9.32 15.24 -6.42
N THR A 60 10.17 14.28 -6.77
CA THR A 60 9.77 13.16 -7.62
C THR A 60 8.85 12.27 -6.79
N VAL A 61 7.54 12.40 -7.02
CA VAL A 61 6.55 11.43 -6.54
C VAL A 61 6.79 10.15 -7.33
N ASP A 62 7.52 9.20 -6.72
CA ASP A 62 7.62 7.84 -7.25
C ASP A 62 6.26 7.16 -7.02
N VAL A 63 5.40 7.27 -8.02
CA VAL A 63 4.18 6.45 -8.11
C VAL A 63 4.65 5.04 -8.47
N SER A 64 4.61 4.13 -7.49
CA SER A 64 4.76 2.69 -7.75
C SER A 64 3.61 2.24 -8.66
N LEU A 65 3.87 2.20 -9.96
CA LEU A 65 2.95 1.70 -10.99
C LEU A 65 2.59 0.24 -10.70
N ILE A 66 1.29 -0.03 -10.54
CA ILE A 66 0.75 -1.39 -10.48
C ILE A 66 0.64 -1.85 -11.94
N GLY A 67 1.70 -2.48 -12.44
CA GLY A 67 1.70 -3.22 -13.69
C GLY A 67 2.31 -4.59 -13.44
N SER A 68 1.52 -5.65 -13.61
CA SER A 68 2.04 -7.01 -13.63
C SER A 68 2.82 -7.21 -14.94
N GLU A 69 4.09 -6.80 -14.95
CA GLU A 69 5.05 -7.46 -15.84
C GLU A 69 5.15 -8.92 -15.41
N LYS A 70 5.07 -9.84 -16.37
CA LYS A 70 5.14 -11.29 -16.11
C LYS A 70 6.26 -11.61 -15.12
N GLY A 71 5.88 -12.13 -13.95
CA GLY A 71 6.81 -12.59 -12.91
C GLY A 71 7.08 -11.62 -11.75
N ARG A 72 6.47 -10.42 -11.70
CA ARG A 72 6.59 -9.54 -10.53
C ARG A 72 5.48 -9.84 -9.50
N PRO A 73 5.82 -10.00 -8.19
CA PRO A 73 4.81 -10.18 -7.15
C PRO A 73 3.95 -8.91 -7.00
N PHE A 74 2.69 -9.08 -6.62
CA PHE A 74 1.81 -7.96 -6.30
C PHE A 74 2.08 -7.43 -4.89
N PHE A 75 1.92 -6.10 -4.72
CA PHE A 75 2.13 -5.43 -3.44
C PHE A 75 0.90 -4.62 -3.00
N PRO A 76 0.67 -4.46 -1.68
CA PRO A 76 -0.30 -3.51 -1.17
C PRO A 76 -0.04 -2.11 -1.73
N PRO A 77 -1.07 -1.40 -2.22
CA PRO A 77 -0.91 -0.06 -2.78
C PRO A 77 -0.60 0.98 -1.70
N TYR A 78 0.43 1.79 -1.94
CA TYR A 78 0.75 2.95 -1.11
C TYR A 78 1.36 4.10 -1.92
N ASN A 79 1.30 5.30 -1.34
CA ASN A 79 2.02 6.48 -1.82
C ASN A 79 3.13 6.84 -0.83
N VAL A 80 4.34 7.13 -1.31
CA VAL A 80 5.41 7.67 -0.46
C VAL A 80 5.12 9.15 -0.23
N VAL A 81 4.83 9.50 1.02
CA VAL A 81 4.57 10.89 1.44
C VAL A 81 5.87 11.65 1.65
N SER A 82 6.84 11.01 2.29
CA SER A 82 8.20 11.54 2.47
C SER A 82 9.20 10.40 2.65
N LYS A 83 10.48 10.70 2.42
CA LYS A 83 11.56 9.74 2.55
C LYS A 83 12.82 10.44 3.08
N THR A 84 13.41 9.86 4.11
CA THR A 84 14.72 10.24 4.64
C THR A 84 15.77 9.19 4.21
N SER A 85 17.01 9.36 4.65
CA SER A 85 18.03 8.31 4.49
C SER A 85 17.75 7.06 5.34
N GLU A 86 16.90 7.16 6.38
CA GLU A 86 16.68 6.10 7.37
C GLU A 86 15.32 5.40 7.24
N TYR A 87 14.26 6.14 6.89
CA TYR A 87 12.91 5.60 6.79
C TYR A 87 12.08 6.33 5.72
N SER A 88 10.90 5.79 5.41
CA SER A 88 9.91 6.40 4.52
C SER A 88 8.57 6.51 5.22
N LEU A 89 7.85 7.60 5.02
CA LEU A 89 6.44 7.71 5.36
C LEU A 89 5.61 7.28 4.16
N ARG A 90 4.72 6.31 4.36
CA ARG A 90 3.89 5.73 3.31
C ARG A 90 2.42 5.82 3.72
N LEU A 91 1.60 6.44 2.88
CA LEU A 91 0.16 6.39 3.01
C LEU A 91 -0.34 5.15 2.28
N TYR A 92 -0.74 4.13 3.04
CA TYR A 92 -1.33 2.92 2.47
C TYR A 92 -2.78 3.17 2.12
N ASN A 93 -3.16 2.87 0.88
CA ASN A 93 -4.57 2.86 0.49
C ASN A 93 -5.28 1.74 1.26
N VAL A 94 -6.61 1.79 1.32
CA VAL A 94 -7.38 0.66 1.85
C VAL A 94 -7.28 -0.52 0.89
N PHE A 95 -7.05 -1.73 1.38
CA PHE A 95 -6.97 -2.96 0.58
C PHE A 95 -7.47 -4.19 1.35
N PRO A 96 -8.02 -5.21 0.67
CA PRO A 96 -8.46 -6.44 1.32
C PRO A 96 -7.28 -7.34 1.69
N VAL A 97 -7.41 -8.03 2.82
CA VAL A 97 -6.44 -9.01 3.32
C VAL A 97 -7.15 -10.27 3.77
N VAL A 98 -6.42 -11.38 3.80
CA VAL A 98 -6.73 -12.49 4.70
C VAL A 98 -5.78 -12.47 5.87
N GLU A 99 -6.31 -12.78 7.04
CA GLU A 99 -5.54 -12.75 8.26
C GLU A 99 -5.93 -13.86 9.22
N MET A 100 -5.01 -14.17 10.13
CA MET A 100 -5.26 -15.10 11.23
C MET A 100 -4.39 -14.76 12.42
N GLU A 101 -4.84 -15.15 13.61
CA GLU A 101 -3.93 -15.24 14.76
C GLU A 101 -3.10 -16.52 14.63
N TYR A 102 -1.85 -16.47 15.09
CA TYR A 102 -0.94 -17.60 14.95
C TYR A 102 0.00 -17.73 16.15
N GLN A 103 0.40 -18.96 16.46
CA GLN A 103 1.45 -19.22 17.45
C GLN A 103 2.79 -19.49 16.76
N ARG A 104 2.75 -20.27 15.68
CA ARG A 104 3.91 -20.63 14.86
C ARG A 104 3.78 -20.02 13.47
N ARG A 105 4.90 -19.53 12.91
CA ARG A 105 4.87 -18.88 11.59
C ARG A 105 4.44 -19.86 10.51
N GLU A 106 4.94 -21.09 10.56
CA GLU A 106 4.63 -22.13 9.57
C GLU A 106 3.11 -22.40 9.44
N GLU A 107 2.40 -22.41 10.57
CA GLU A 107 0.94 -22.52 10.63
C GLU A 107 0.27 -21.35 9.92
N GLY A 108 0.70 -20.12 10.23
CA GLY A 108 0.20 -18.91 9.58
C GLY A 108 0.38 -18.93 8.06
N TYR A 109 1.58 -19.29 7.60
CA TYR A 109 1.88 -19.41 6.18
C TYR A 109 1.04 -20.49 5.50
N ALA A 110 0.89 -21.66 6.13
CA ALA A 110 0.14 -22.77 5.56
C ALA A 110 -1.36 -22.45 5.42
N ALA A 111 -1.98 -21.88 6.46
CA ALA A 111 -3.41 -21.60 6.45
C ALA A 111 -3.77 -20.43 5.51
N LEU A 112 -3.02 -19.32 5.56
CA LEU A 112 -3.25 -18.20 4.64
C LEU A 112 -2.88 -18.58 3.19
N GLY A 113 -1.80 -19.32 2.98
CA GLY A 113 -1.43 -19.86 1.67
C GLY A 113 -2.51 -20.79 1.11
N SER A 114 -3.09 -21.66 1.94
CA SER A 114 -4.20 -22.53 1.52
C SER A 114 -5.39 -21.73 1.01
N TYR A 115 -5.74 -20.61 1.66
CA TYR A 115 -6.80 -19.72 1.17
C TYR A 115 -6.48 -19.17 -0.24
N ILE A 116 -5.25 -18.70 -0.43
CA ILE A 116 -4.75 -18.19 -1.72
C ILE A 116 -4.77 -19.29 -2.78
N ASP A 117 -4.47 -20.54 -2.41
CA ASP A 117 -4.46 -21.70 -3.32
C ASP A 117 -5.86 -22.27 -3.61
N GLY A 118 -6.94 -21.65 -3.11
CA GLY A 118 -8.32 -22.06 -3.42
C GLY A 118 -9.06 -22.78 -2.30
N LYS A 119 -8.52 -22.85 -1.08
CA LYS A 119 -9.24 -23.40 0.09
C LYS A 119 -10.21 -22.36 0.68
N ASN A 120 -11.15 -21.93 -0.15
CA ASN A 120 -12.24 -21.01 0.15
C ASN A 120 -13.56 -21.53 -0.43
N SER A 121 -14.68 -20.95 -0.03
CA SER A 121 -16.03 -21.42 -0.37
C SER A 121 -16.32 -21.52 -1.88
N GLU A 122 -15.57 -20.79 -2.70
CA GLU A 122 -15.73 -20.76 -4.16
C GLU A 122 -14.62 -21.51 -4.92
N GLY A 123 -13.62 -22.07 -4.23
CA GLY A 123 -12.50 -22.77 -4.89
C GLY A 123 -11.59 -21.85 -5.72
N ILE A 124 -11.59 -20.54 -5.46
CA ILE A 124 -10.89 -19.55 -6.30
C ILE A 124 -9.43 -19.43 -5.88
N CYS A 125 -8.50 -19.62 -6.80
CA CYS A 125 -7.09 -19.31 -6.60
C CYS A 125 -6.80 -17.82 -6.79
N PHE A 126 -5.94 -17.25 -5.96
CA PHE A 126 -5.44 -15.88 -6.06
C PHE A 126 -3.94 -15.90 -6.39
N ALA A 127 -3.44 -14.80 -6.98
CA ALA A 127 -2.00 -14.63 -7.15
C ALA A 127 -1.33 -14.37 -5.79
N TYR A 128 -0.17 -15.00 -5.56
CA TYR A 128 0.65 -14.70 -4.39
C TYR A 128 1.10 -13.23 -4.37
N THR A 129 1.06 -12.64 -3.18
CA THR A 129 1.40 -11.24 -2.94
C THR A 129 2.54 -11.13 -1.93
N GLN A 130 3.15 -9.96 -1.86
CA GLN A 130 4.16 -9.60 -0.87
C GLN A 130 3.91 -8.19 -0.34
N PRO A 131 4.33 -7.85 0.89
CA PRO A 131 4.91 -8.73 1.89
C PRO A 131 3.85 -9.57 2.61
N VAL A 132 4.31 -10.56 3.37
CA VAL A 132 3.52 -11.11 4.48
C VAL A 132 3.75 -10.23 5.69
N VAL A 133 2.69 -9.69 6.27
CA VAL A 133 2.78 -8.77 7.42
C VAL A 133 2.47 -9.53 8.70
N MET A 134 3.38 -9.42 9.68
CA MET A 134 3.18 -9.93 11.03
C MET A 134 3.01 -8.77 11.99
N SER A 135 1.88 -8.72 12.67
CA SER A 135 1.59 -7.77 13.75
C SER A 135 1.83 -8.42 15.10
N TYR A 136 2.52 -7.72 15.98
CA TYR A 136 2.80 -8.12 17.36
C TYR A 136 2.12 -7.16 18.32
N TYR A 137 1.44 -7.70 19.32
CA TYR A 137 0.70 -6.93 20.32
C TYR A 137 1.34 -7.08 21.72
N PRO A 138 1.18 -6.07 22.60
CA PRO A 138 1.74 -6.08 23.95
C PRO A 138 1.24 -7.23 24.84
N ASP A 139 0.05 -7.74 24.56
CA ASP A 139 -0.58 -8.89 25.24
C ASP A 139 -0.01 -10.25 24.77
N GLY A 140 1.00 -10.24 23.88
CA GLY A 140 1.63 -11.44 23.33
C GLY A 140 0.93 -12.01 22.09
N ARG A 141 -0.21 -11.43 21.68
CA ARG A 141 -0.96 -11.85 20.50
C ARG A 141 -0.19 -11.54 19.22
N LYS A 142 -0.33 -12.40 18.22
CA LYS A 142 0.34 -12.27 16.92
C LYS A 142 -0.67 -12.50 15.81
N VAL A 143 -0.70 -11.59 14.83
CA VAL A 143 -1.59 -11.68 13.66
C VAL A 143 -0.74 -11.69 12.40
N MET A 144 -0.99 -12.65 11.51
CA MET A 144 -0.38 -12.68 10.18
C MET A 144 -1.40 -12.22 9.15
N GLN A 145 -0.97 -11.42 8.17
CA GLN A 145 -1.81 -10.91 7.09
C GLN A 145 -1.14 -11.13 5.73
N MET A 146 -1.93 -11.51 4.73
CA MET A 146 -1.56 -11.51 3.32
C MET A 146 -2.52 -10.62 2.53
N PHE A 147 -1.99 -9.80 1.63
CA PHE A 147 -2.80 -9.00 0.72
C PHE A 147 -3.48 -9.91 -0.31
N VAL A 148 -4.77 -9.69 -0.56
CA VAL A 148 -5.51 -10.39 -1.61
C VAL A 148 -5.72 -9.42 -2.75
N CYS A 149 -5.16 -9.71 -3.92
CA CYS A 149 -5.43 -8.88 -5.09
C CYS A 149 -6.91 -8.96 -5.47
N PRO A 150 -7.56 -7.82 -5.79
CA PRO A 150 -8.91 -7.83 -6.34
C PRO A 150 -8.96 -8.74 -7.58
N ARG A 151 -10.05 -9.49 -7.72
CA ARG A 151 -10.31 -10.40 -8.83
C ARG A 151 -10.03 -9.71 -10.16
N GLN A 152 -9.07 -10.22 -10.94
CA GLN A 152 -9.08 -9.94 -12.37
C GLN A 152 -10.31 -10.65 -12.93
N VAL A 153 -11.32 -9.87 -13.35
CA VAL A 153 -12.42 -10.42 -14.13
C VAL A 153 -11.81 -10.92 -15.44
N VAL A 154 -11.76 -12.24 -15.62
CA VAL A 154 -11.30 -12.88 -16.85
C VAL A 154 -12.06 -12.28 -18.03
N GLY A 155 -11.36 -11.60 -18.94
CA GLY A 155 -11.94 -10.90 -20.10
C GLY A 155 -12.01 -9.36 -19.97
N SER A 156 -11.65 -8.78 -18.82
CA SER A 156 -11.53 -7.33 -18.66
C SER A 156 -10.12 -6.85 -19.03
N THR A 157 -10.01 -6.06 -20.10
CA THR A 157 -8.79 -5.29 -20.43
C THR A 157 -8.67 -3.99 -19.64
N ARG A 158 -9.55 -3.75 -18.65
CA ARG A 158 -9.47 -2.57 -17.80
C ARG A 158 -8.50 -2.82 -16.65
N GLU A 159 -7.46 -2.00 -16.59
CA GLU A 159 -6.66 -1.74 -15.38
C GLU A 159 -7.60 -1.59 -14.17
N PRO A 160 -7.29 -2.22 -13.02
CA PRO A 160 -8.10 -2.09 -11.81
C PRO A 160 -8.13 -0.62 -11.38
N GLN A 161 -9.24 0.06 -11.65
CA GLN A 161 -9.47 1.44 -11.20
C GLN A 161 -9.41 1.49 -9.67
N GLN A 162 -8.60 2.42 -9.16
CA GLN A 162 -8.31 2.67 -7.74
C GLN A 162 -9.48 3.27 -6.93
N ASP A 163 -10.73 3.15 -7.38
CA ASP A 163 -11.84 3.89 -6.79
C ASP A 163 -12.54 3.11 -5.66
N ALA A 164 -12.36 3.63 -4.44
CA ALA A 164 -13.27 3.61 -3.27
C ALA A 164 -13.86 2.28 -2.75
N SER A 165 -13.55 1.13 -3.33
CA SER A 165 -14.27 -0.11 -3.08
C SER A 165 -13.40 -1.20 -2.47
N ALA A 166 -12.32 -0.91 -1.74
CA ALA A 166 -11.53 -1.98 -1.11
C ALA A 166 -12.32 -2.73 -0.01
N ALA A 167 -13.14 -2.02 0.76
CA ALA A 167 -14.05 -2.63 1.73
C ALA A 167 -15.15 -3.46 1.03
N LEU A 168 -15.70 -2.93 -0.05
CA LEU A 168 -16.63 -3.66 -0.92
C LEU A 168 -15.95 -4.85 -1.62
N ALA A 169 -14.67 -4.75 -1.96
CA ALA A 169 -13.89 -5.85 -2.54
C ALA A 169 -13.66 -6.95 -1.49
N ALA A 170 -13.44 -6.61 -0.22
CA ALA A 170 -13.39 -7.58 0.87
C ALA A 170 -14.73 -8.31 1.04
N THR A 171 -15.87 -7.63 0.90
CA THR A 171 -17.20 -8.29 0.93
C THR A 171 -17.47 -9.20 -0.26
N LEU A 172 -16.66 -9.10 -1.32
CA LEU A 172 -16.74 -9.94 -2.52
C LEU A 172 -15.72 -11.09 -2.51
N LEU A 173 -14.90 -11.20 -1.46
CA LEU A 173 -13.96 -12.31 -1.32
C LEU A 173 -14.69 -13.55 -0.80
N PRO A 174 -14.37 -14.75 -1.32
CA PRO A 174 -14.98 -15.98 -0.87
C PRO A 174 -14.60 -16.25 0.60
N GLU A 175 -15.54 -16.84 1.34
CA GLU A 175 -15.33 -17.16 2.75
C GLU A 175 -14.22 -18.21 2.90
N PRO A 176 -13.30 -18.04 3.87
CA PRO A 176 -12.32 -19.07 4.18
C PRO A 176 -13.00 -20.35 4.70
N LEU A 177 -12.48 -21.52 4.30
CA LEU A 177 -12.96 -22.80 4.86
C LEU A 177 -12.28 -23.13 6.20
N ASP A 178 -11.16 -22.49 6.50
CA ASP A 178 -10.49 -22.61 7.79
C ASP A 178 -11.06 -21.56 8.76
N PRO A 179 -11.68 -21.97 9.88
CA PRO A 179 -12.30 -21.03 10.81
C PRO A 179 -11.31 -20.10 11.53
N ALA A 180 -10.00 -20.40 11.50
CA ALA A 180 -8.97 -19.51 12.04
C ALA A 180 -8.63 -18.35 11.08
N VAL A 181 -8.95 -18.49 9.79
CA VAL A 181 -8.69 -17.49 8.75
C VAL A 181 -9.91 -16.61 8.57
N ARG A 182 -9.69 -15.30 8.49
CA ARG A 182 -10.74 -14.32 8.24
C ARG A 182 -10.35 -13.36 7.12
N VAL A 183 -11.35 -12.96 6.33
CA VAL A 183 -11.21 -11.84 5.40
C VAL A 183 -11.34 -10.54 6.20
N ASN A 184 -10.45 -9.60 5.96
CA ASN A 184 -10.50 -8.29 6.58
C ASN A 184 -10.03 -7.21 5.60
N VAL A 185 -10.03 -5.97 6.06
CA VAL A 185 -9.55 -4.78 5.34
C VAL A 185 -8.39 -4.19 6.13
N SER A 186 -7.34 -3.79 5.42
CA SER A 186 -6.16 -3.13 5.98
C SER A 186 -5.84 -1.84 5.21
N GLY A 187 -4.89 -1.05 5.71
CA GLY A 187 -4.51 0.24 5.14
C GLY A 187 -5.42 1.40 5.59
N GLY A 188 -5.46 2.48 4.81
CA GLY A 188 -6.12 3.73 5.21
C GLY A 188 -5.35 4.49 6.30
N GLU A 189 -4.04 4.29 6.37
CA GLU A 189 -3.19 4.77 7.47
C GLU A 189 -1.85 5.28 6.95
N LEU A 190 -1.27 6.24 7.68
CA LEU A 190 0.09 6.71 7.48
C LEU A 190 1.04 5.86 8.31
N VAL A 191 2.05 5.30 7.65
CA VAL A 191 2.99 4.35 8.26
C VAL A 191 4.42 4.79 8.01
N ALA A 192 5.20 4.88 9.07
CA ALA A 192 6.65 4.98 8.99
C ALA A 192 7.24 3.58 8.74
N VAL A 193 8.07 3.47 7.72
CA VAL A 193 8.65 2.20 7.28
C VAL A 193 10.17 2.31 7.20
N LEU A 194 10.85 1.41 7.92
CA LEU A 194 12.31 1.32 7.96
C LEU A 194 12.76 -0.08 7.54
N GLN A 195 13.69 -0.13 6.58
CA GLN A 195 14.21 -1.37 6.03
C GLN A 195 15.35 -1.93 6.87
N PHE A 196 15.39 -3.26 7.01
CA PHE A 196 16.43 -3.94 7.77
C PHE A 196 16.76 -5.33 7.20
N GLU A 197 18.00 -5.73 7.45
CA GLU A 197 18.55 -7.02 7.04
C GLU A 197 18.35 -8.11 8.11
N GLY A 198 18.50 -9.36 7.68
CA GLY A 198 18.47 -10.51 8.56
C GLY A 198 17.07 -11.01 8.91
N TYR A 199 17.03 -12.02 9.78
CA TYR A 199 15.79 -12.68 10.17
C TYR A 199 14.99 -11.83 11.16
N ILE A 200 13.67 -11.88 11.03
CA ILE A 200 12.74 -11.29 12.01
C ILE A 200 12.72 -12.21 13.23
N THR A 201 13.43 -11.85 14.29
CA THR A 201 13.39 -12.47 15.62
C THR A 201 12.86 -11.44 16.62
N PRO A 202 12.42 -11.83 17.83
CA PRO A 202 12.01 -10.86 18.84
C PRO A 202 13.09 -9.79 19.11
N VAL A 203 14.35 -10.21 19.18
CA VAL A 203 15.49 -9.34 19.43
C VAL A 203 15.74 -8.39 18.27
N SER A 204 15.76 -8.88 17.02
CA SER A 204 16.01 -8.02 15.86
C SER A 204 14.86 -7.07 15.59
N ALA A 205 13.61 -7.53 15.74
CA ALA A 205 12.43 -6.69 15.60
C ALA A 205 12.44 -5.55 16.62
N GLU A 206 12.75 -5.83 17.89
CA GLU A 206 12.79 -4.81 18.93
C GLU A 206 13.91 -3.78 18.70
N ALA A 207 15.11 -4.22 18.32
CA ALA A 207 16.22 -3.31 18.01
C ALA A 207 15.88 -2.37 16.84
N VAL A 208 15.25 -2.89 15.79
CA VAL A 208 14.83 -2.11 14.62
C VAL A 208 13.67 -1.18 14.96
N ARG A 209 12.71 -1.64 15.78
CA ARG A 209 11.62 -0.82 16.31
C ARG A 209 12.17 0.38 17.06
N GLN A 210 13.08 0.16 18.01
CA GLN A 210 13.68 1.23 18.80
C GLN A 210 14.43 2.24 17.92
N ARG A 211 15.16 1.75 16.90
CA ARG A 211 15.81 2.63 15.92
C ARG A 211 14.81 3.53 15.20
N LEU A 212 13.71 2.96 14.69
CA LEU A 212 12.67 3.74 14.02
C LEU A 212 12.01 4.75 14.97
N VAL A 213 11.70 4.35 16.20
CA VAL A 213 11.14 5.25 17.22
C VAL A 213 12.07 6.44 17.47
N THR A 214 13.39 6.20 17.60
CA THR A 214 14.37 7.28 17.78
C THR A 214 14.42 8.23 16.58
N CYS A 215 14.37 7.72 15.35
CA CYS A 215 14.28 8.57 14.15
C CYS A 215 13.02 9.45 14.17
N LEU A 216 11.86 8.86 14.50
CA LEU A 216 10.58 9.58 14.54
C LEU A 216 10.55 10.64 15.63
N GLN A 217 11.08 10.34 16.82
CA GLN A 217 11.18 11.29 17.92
C GLN A 217 12.08 12.49 17.58
N ARG A 218 13.25 12.23 16.97
CA ARG A 218 14.16 13.27 16.48
C ARG A 218 13.47 14.19 15.48
N ASP A 219 12.64 13.62 14.61
CA ASP A 219 11.95 14.35 13.55
C ASP A 219 10.60 14.94 14.01
N GLY A 220 10.23 14.79 15.29
CA GLY A 220 9.01 15.34 15.87
C GLY A 220 7.72 14.64 15.44
N ILE A 221 7.80 13.42 14.91
CA ILE A 221 6.65 12.64 14.44
C ILE A 221 6.13 11.74 15.57
N ARG A 222 4.82 11.76 15.80
CA ARG A 222 4.18 10.97 16.86
C ARG A 222 3.67 9.64 16.32
N LEU A 223 3.84 8.59 17.11
CA LEU A 223 3.22 7.29 16.86
C LEU A 223 1.70 7.36 17.10
N SER A 224 0.97 6.39 16.53
CA SER A 224 -0.40 6.12 16.94
C SER A 224 -0.45 5.63 18.39
N GLU A 225 -1.63 5.66 19.01
CA GLU A 225 -1.83 5.15 20.37
C GLU A 225 -1.49 3.66 20.49
N ALA A 226 -1.91 2.86 19.51
CA ALA A 226 -1.65 1.41 19.49
C ALA A 226 -0.15 1.11 19.43
N ASP A 227 0.59 1.84 18.60
CA ASP A 227 2.02 1.61 18.41
C ASP A 227 2.85 2.23 19.56
N THR A 228 2.36 3.30 20.18
CA THR A 228 2.87 3.82 21.46
C THR A 228 2.70 2.79 22.58
N ALA A 229 1.58 2.07 22.61
CA ALA A 229 1.31 1.01 23.58
C ALA A 229 2.19 -0.25 23.37
N GLY A 230 2.99 -0.31 22.30
CA GLY A 230 3.94 -1.39 22.03
C GLY A 230 3.53 -2.32 20.88
N ARG A 231 2.46 -2.02 20.14
CA ARG A 231 2.18 -2.72 18.88
C ARG A 231 3.26 -2.38 17.84
N PHE A 232 3.64 -3.37 17.04
CA PHE A 232 4.47 -3.13 15.85
C PHE A 232 4.17 -4.15 14.76
N ARG A 233 4.60 -3.83 13.54
CA ARG A 233 4.45 -4.69 12.36
C ARG A 233 5.79 -4.95 11.70
N CYS A 234 6.00 -6.19 11.28
CA CYS A 234 7.11 -6.58 10.42
C CYS A 234 6.57 -7.08 9.08
N ALA A 235 6.97 -6.46 7.99
CA ALA A 235 6.73 -6.92 6.63
C ALA A 235 7.90 -7.80 6.18
N GLN A 236 7.60 -9.07 5.91
CA GLN A 236 8.56 -10.05 5.44
C GLN A 236 8.47 -10.20 3.92
N TYR A 237 9.63 -10.12 3.25
CA TYR A 237 9.78 -10.34 1.82
C TYR A 237 10.59 -11.61 1.56
N GLY A 238 10.31 -12.27 0.43
CA GLY A 238 10.90 -13.56 0.08
C GLY A 238 10.19 -14.74 0.76
N ALA A 239 10.48 -15.97 0.31
CA ALA A 239 10.00 -17.15 1.00
C ALA A 239 10.53 -17.18 2.44
N VAL A 240 9.83 -17.88 3.34
CA VAL A 240 10.44 -18.35 4.59
C VAL A 240 11.74 -19.05 4.17
N TYR A 241 12.91 -18.53 4.57
CA TYR A 241 14.25 -19.01 4.17
C TYR A 241 14.84 -18.52 2.83
N GLN A 242 14.19 -17.62 2.08
CA GLN A 242 14.83 -16.95 0.94
C GLN A 242 15.07 -15.47 1.27
N LEU A 243 16.34 -15.07 1.29
CA LEU A 243 16.73 -13.67 1.19
C LEU A 243 16.43 -13.22 -0.25
N GLY A 244 15.19 -12.83 -0.52
CA GLY A 244 14.91 -12.05 -1.73
C GLY A 244 15.73 -10.77 -1.73
N GLY A 245 15.95 -10.15 -2.90
CA GLY A 245 16.69 -8.88 -2.98
C GLY A 245 16.03 -7.69 -2.26
N ARG A 246 14.85 -7.88 -1.66
CA ARG A 246 14.14 -6.86 -0.90
C ARG A 246 14.27 -7.13 0.60
N LEU A 247 14.69 -6.10 1.32
CA LEU A 247 14.86 -6.11 2.76
C LEU A 247 13.52 -6.22 3.51
N ASN A 248 13.56 -6.80 4.70
CA ASN A 248 12.42 -6.77 5.63
C ASN A 248 12.13 -5.33 6.05
N GLU A 249 10.90 -5.08 6.46
CA GLU A 249 10.44 -3.73 6.79
C GLU A 249 9.79 -3.71 8.18
N MET A 250 10.25 -2.79 9.04
CA MET A 250 9.58 -2.44 10.29
C MET A 250 8.58 -1.33 10.00
N MET A 251 7.35 -1.49 10.46
CA MET A 251 6.23 -0.62 10.14
C MET A 251 5.57 -0.13 11.43
N LEU A 252 5.57 1.19 11.63
CA LEU A 252 4.89 1.86 12.74
C LEU A 252 3.89 2.88 12.21
N GLN A 253 2.64 2.80 12.67
CA GLN A 253 1.62 3.79 12.37
C GLN A 253 1.94 5.11 13.07
N VAL A 254 1.77 6.21 12.36
CA VAL A 254 2.02 7.56 12.87
C VAL A 254 0.76 8.41 12.80
N ASN A 255 0.66 9.36 13.74
CA ASN A 255 -0.35 10.39 13.75
C ASN A 255 0.33 11.71 13.36
N VAL A 256 -0.33 12.44 12.45
CA VAL A 256 0.09 13.79 12.02
C VAL A 256 -0.93 14.79 12.52
#